data_AF-A0A3B9N1J8-F1
#
_entry.id   AF-A0A3B9N1J8-F1
#
_cell.length_a   1.000
_cell.length_b   1.000
_cell.length_c   1.000
_cell.angle_alpha   90.00
_cell.angle_beta   90.00
_cell.angle_gamma   90.00
#
_symmetry.space_group_name_H-M   'P 1'
#
loop_
_entity.id
_entity.type
_entity.pdbx_description
1 polymer ?
#
loop_
_entity_poly.entity_id
_entity_poly.type
_entity_poly.pdbx_seq_one_letter_code
_entity_poly.pdbx_strand_id
1 'polypeptide(L)'
;MYQKFKTSIAYTKNLFVTGAISQSCRSVEIEICRYIPKEDHKIIVEFGMGHGNITREILNNMAPNSKLYAFEVNKSFCDHV
;
A
#
# COMPACT_ATOMS: atom_id res chain seq x y z
N MET A 1 9.10 -11.24 -11.72
CA MET A 1 8.09 -11.40 -12.80
C MET A 1 6.89 -12.25 -12.36
N TYR A 2 7.11 -13.38 -11.69
CA TYR A 2 6.06 -14.28 -11.17
C TYR A 2 5.08 -13.63 -10.16
N GLN A 3 5.57 -12.72 -9.32
CA GLN A 3 4.79 -12.10 -8.25
C GLN A 3 3.71 -11.14 -8.79
N LYS A 4 4.07 -10.29 -9.77
CA LYS A 4 3.13 -9.34 -10.40
C LYS A 4 1.95 -10.03 -11.08
N PHE A 5 2.18 -11.19 -11.71
CA PHE A 5 1.10 -11.98 -12.33
C PHE A 5 0.12 -12.56 -11.30
N LYS A 6 0.62 -13.15 -10.21
CA LYS A 6 -0.23 -13.64 -9.11
C LYS A 6 -1.08 -12.51 -8.50
N THR A 7 -0.47 -11.33 -8.39
CA THR A 7 -1.13 -10.14 -7.87
C THR A 7 -2.24 -9.62 -8.79
N SER A 8 -2.01 -9.53 -10.11
CA SER A 8 -3.07 -9.16 -11.07
C SER A 8 -4.27 -10.13 -11.03
N ILE A 9 -4.01 -11.43 -10.83
CA ILE A 9 -5.08 -12.44 -10.64
C ILE A 9 -5.83 -12.18 -9.33
N ALA A 10 -5.15 -11.88 -8.23
CA ALA A 10 -5.77 -11.59 -6.93
C ALA A 10 -6.64 -10.32 -6.98
N TYR A 11 -6.18 -9.26 -7.67
CA TYR A 11 -6.95 -8.03 -7.88
C TYR A 11 -8.15 -8.26 -8.80
N THR A 12 -8.00 -9.01 -9.89
CA THR A 12 -9.10 -9.32 -10.82
C THR A 12 -10.16 -10.22 -10.17
N LYS A 13 -9.77 -11.15 -9.29
CA LYS A 13 -10.71 -11.96 -8.50
C LYS A 13 -11.54 -11.14 -7.51
N ASN A 14 -11.04 -9.99 -7.10
CA ASN A 14 -11.68 -9.10 -6.13
C ASN A 14 -12.10 -7.77 -6.76
N LEU A 15 -12.30 -7.70 -8.08
CA LEU A 15 -12.50 -6.45 -8.81
C LEU A 15 -13.63 -5.57 -8.26
N PHE A 16 -14.73 -6.19 -7.81
CA PHE A 16 -15.88 -5.51 -7.21
C PHE A 16 -15.63 -5.00 -5.78
N VAL A 17 -14.62 -5.52 -5.09
CA VAL A 17 -14.25 -5.15 -3.73
C VAL A 17 -13.10 -4.14 -3.73
N THR A 18 -12.11 -4.33 -4.61
CA THR A 18 -10.85 -3.58 -4.59
C THR A 18 -10.80 -2.46 -5.64
N GLY A 19 -11.68 -2.47 -6.65
CA GLY A 19 -11.74 -1.46 -7.71
C GLY A 19 -10.51 -1.36 -8.63
N ALA A 20 -9.41 -2.03 -8.28
CA ALA A 20 -8.13 -2.02 -8.98
C ALA A 20 -7.91 -3.31 -9.79
N ILE A 21 -7.34 -3.18 -10.99
CA ILE A 21 -6.97 -4.29 -11.88
C ILE A 21 -5.49 -4.68 -11.69
N SER A 22 -4.65 -3.76 -11.18
CA SER A 22 -3.22 -3.96 -10.96
C SER A 22 -2.69 -3.10 -9.82
N GLN A 23 -1.49 -3.42 -9.33
CA GLN A 23 -0.74 -2.56 -8.40
C GLN A 23 -0.34 -1.23 -9.04
N SER A 24 -0.12 -0.23 -8.19
CA SER A 24 0.60 0.99 -8.55
C SER A 24 1.98 0.67 -9.11
N CYS A 25 2.44 1.44 -10.10
CA CYS A 25 3.81 1.32 -10.58
C CYS A 25 4.78 2.07 -9.65
N ARG A 26 6.06 1.68 -9.68
CA ARG A 26 7.08 2.20 -8.77
C ARG A 26 7.22 3.73 -8.81
N SER A 27 7.09 4.34 -9.99
CA SER A 27 7.15 5.80 -10.12
C SER A 27 6.00 6.49 -9.39
N VAL A 28 4.79 5.94 -9.46
CA VAL A 28 3.62 6.45 -8.73
C VAL A 28 3.79 6.28 -7.22
N GLU A 29 4.29 5.13 -6.77
CA GLU A 29 4.60 4.88 -5.35
C GLU A 29 5.54 5.96 -4.79
N ILE A 30 6.65 6.24 -5.48
CA ILE A 30 7.61 7.27 -5.06
C ILE A 30 6.99 8.67 -5.13
N GLU A 31 6.28 8.98 -6.20
CA GLU A 31 5.66 10.30 -6.42
C GLU A 31 4.69 10.66 -5.31
N ILE A 32 3.77 9.74 -4.98
CA ILE A 32 2.72 10.03 -4.00
C ILE A 32 3.30 10.11 -2.57
N CYS A 33 4.32 9.30 -2.27
CA CYS A 33 4.94 9.25 -0.95
C CYS A 33 5.97 10.36 -0.70
N ARG A 34 6.39 11.14 -1.71
CA ARG A 34 7.40 12.20 -1.54
C ARG A 34 6.98 13.29 -0.55
N TYR A 35 5.68 13.50 -0.38
CA TYR A 35 5.11 14.55 0.45
C TYR A 35 4.84 14.11 1.89
N ILE A 36 5.21 12.87 2.24
CA ILE A 36 5.07 12.37 3.61
C ILE A 36 5.97 13.21 4.53
N PRO A 37 5.41 13.80 5.61
CA PRO A 37 6.20 14.61 6.53
C PRO A 37 7.32 13.80 7.16
N LYS A 38 8.50 14.42 7.30
CA LYS A 38 9.72 13.77 7.80
C LYS A 38 9.97 14.04 9.28
N GLU A 39 9.11 14.82 9.94
CA GLU A 39 9.20 15.05 11.37
C GLU A 39 8.68 13.84 12.16
N ASP A 40 9.16 13.69 13.38
CA ASP A 40 8.71 12.63 14.28
C ASP A 40 7.28 12.83 14.77
N HIS A 41 6.71 11.76 15.32
CA HIS A 41 5.39 11.74 15.97
C HIS A 41 4.21 12.10 15.06
N LYS A 42 4.34 11.83 13.75
CA LYS A 42 3.24 11.95 12.80
C LYS A 42 2.40 10.69 12.83
N ILE A 43 1.11 10.86 12.52
CA ILE A 43 0.17 9.78 12.31
C ILE A 43 -0.19 9.77 10.83
N ILE A 44 0.07 8.66 10.16
CA ILE A 44 -0.24 8.43 8.76
C ILE A 44 -1.34 7.39 8.69
N VAL A 45 -2.35 7.63 7.86
CA VAL A 45 -3.47 6.70 7.64
C VAL A 45 -3.47 6.30 6.16
N GLU A 46 -3.40 5.00 5.92
CA GLU A 46 -3.52 4.40 4.58
C GLU A 46 -4.86 3.66 4.46
N PHE A 47 -5.60 3.97 3.41
CA PHE A 47 -6.84 3.27 3.07
C PHE A 47 -6.61 2.38 1.83
N GLY A 48 -6.90 1.08 1.97
CA GLY A 48 -6.77 0.11 0.89
C GLY A 48 -5.32 -0.24 0.56
N MET A 49 -4.58 -0.77 1.55
CA MET A 49 -3.16 -1.14 1.35
C MET A 49 -2.96 -2.19 0.24
N GLY A 50 -3.97 -3.01 -0.06
CA GLY A 50 -3.85 -4.05 -1.07
C GLY A 50 -2.66 -4.98 -0.78
N HIS A 51 -1.68 -5.02 -1.68
CA HIS A 51 -0.47 -5.84 -1.50
C HIS A 51 0.69 -5.10 -0.80
N GLY A 52 0.44 -3.92 -0.23
CA GLY A 52 1.40 -3.20 0.62
C GLY A 52 2.50 -2.45 -0.12
N ASN A 53 2.34 -2.18 -1.42
CA ASN A 53 3.34 -1.42 -2.19
C ASN A 53 3.49 0.02 -1.69
N ILE A 54 2.35 0.70 -1.49
CA ILE A 54 2.31 2.06 -0.94
C ILE A 54 2.69 2.03 0.54
N THR A 55 2.15 1.09 1.33
CA THR A 55 2.56 0.83 2.72
C THR A 55 4.08 0.79 2.88
N ARG A 56 4.78 0.02 2.04
CA ARG A 56 6.23 -0.09 2.07
C ARG A 56 6.91 1.24 1.79
N GLU A 57 6.42 1.99 0.80
CA GLU A 57 7.00 3.27 0.46
C GLU A 57 6.72 4.34 1.53
N ILE A 58 5.57 4.29 2.20
CA ILE A 58 5.29 5.10 3.39
C ILE A 58 6.30 4.78 4.49
N LEU A 59 6.49 3.50 4.82
CA LEU A 59 7.42 3.05 5.86
C LEU A 59 8.87 3.46 5.56
N ASN A 60 9.28 3.42 4.29
CA ASN A 60 10.61 3.88 3.86
C ASN A 60 10.79 5.40 4.00
N ASN A 61 9.70 6.16 3.95
CA ASN A 61 9.74 7.62 3.93
C ASN A 61 9.42 8.26 5.28
N MET A 62 8.62 7.64 6.13
CA MET A 62 8.18 8.23 7.39
C MET A 62 9.32 8.32 8.42
N ALA A 63 9.19 9.24 9.36
CA ALA A 63 10.11 9.33 10.49
C ALA A 63 9.97 8.10 11.42
N PRO A 64 11.07 7.64 12.06
CA PRO A 64 11.08 6.42 12.86
C PRO A 64 10.15 6.47 14.08
N ASN A 65 9.87 7.64 14.67
CA ASN A 65 8.95 7.77 15.81
C ASN A 65 7.52 8.15 15.40
N SER A 66 7.19 8.00 14.11
CA SER A 66 5.84 8.18 13.58
C SER A 66 5.09 6.84 13.53
N LYS A 67 3.77 6.88 13.34
CA LYS A 67 2.91 5.69 13.26
C LYS A 67 2.15 5.64 11.94
N LEU A 68 2.06 4.46 11.34
CA LEU A 68 1.21 4.16 10.20
C LEU A 68 0.06 3.25 10.64
N TYR A 69 -1.17 3.63 10.32
CA TYR A 69 -2.35 2.79 10.41
C TYR A 69 -2.86 2.48 9.00
N ALA A 70 -2.84 1.21 8.61
CA ALA A 70 -3.35 0.75 7.33
C ALA A 70 -4.68 0.01 7.51
N PHE A 71 -5.67 0.37 6.70
CA PHE A 71 -7.00 -0.22 6.72
C PHE A 71 -7.28 -0.93 5.41
N GLU A 72 -7.82 -2.14 5.47
CA GLU A 72 -8.15 -2.96 4.31
C GLU A 72 -9.38 -3.81 4.62
N VAL A 73 -10.30 -3.88 3.66
CA VAL A 73 -11.56 -4.62 3.78
C VAL A 73 -11.38 -6.07 3.39
N ASN A 74 -10.41 -6.36 2.51
CA ASN A 74 -10.07 -7.71 2.11
C ASN A 74 -9.10 -8.35 3.12
N LYS A 75 -9.63 -9.24 3.95
CA LYS A 75 -8.84 -9.94 4.97
C LYS A 75 -7.62 -10.68 4.42
N SER A 76 -7.69 -11.22 3.20
CA SER A 76 -6.54 -11.93 2.60
C SER A 76 -5.35 -11.01 2.33
N PHE A 77 -5.60 -9.72 2.12
CA PHE A 77 -4.55 -8.70 2.00
C PHE A 77 -4.01 -8.30 3.37
N CYS A 78 -4.87 -8.22 4.39
CA CYS A 78 -4.41 -8.03 5.77
C CYS A 78 -3.47 -9.14 6.25
N ASP A 79 -3.76 -10.40 5.88
CA ASP A 79 -2.92 -11.53 6.28
C ASP A 79 -1.60 -11.62 5.48
N HIS A 80 -1.50 -10.90 4.35
CA HIS A 80 -0.35 -10.93 3.45
C HIS A 80 0.71 -9.86 3.77
N VAL A 81 0.27 -8.68 4.20
CA VAL A 81 1.08 -7.45 4.32
C VAL A 81 1.72 -7.30 5.70
#